data_AF-A0A2E3XWT6-F1
#
_entry.id   AF-A0A2E3XWT6-F1
#
_cell.length_a   1.000
_cell.length_b   1.000
_cell.length_c   1.000
_cell.angle_alpha   90.00
_cell.angle_beta   90.00
_cell.angle_gamma   90.00
#
_symmetry.space_group_name_H-M   'P 1'
#
loop_
_entity.id
_entity.type
_entity.pdbx_description
1 polymer ?
#
loop_
_entity_poly.entity_id
_entity_poly.type
_entity_poly.pdbx_seq_one_letter_code
_entity_poly.pdbx_strand_id
1 'polypeptide(L)'
;MKILNLILASILTFPSLAMIIDTSFDRGDYIEIFGNKKLTPLWSQEYIGSDLIQDELKDLNLSPVDLAIYDLGFEQDYVTLTEPIDVPYQRNGNRRMRSHHGTSVASVINGPYPFGHTSQINLIQLGSIHYSGMYRYYYNKLEAEGRYPKIISNSLGWNSESILEVVNRADKKGVLWFLASGNRWPEKVRELEIKSKAMLVGSFSPLGLTTFGTQLHNDMLILAPANSELLAIDGHGKRTLFGGTSGATPVVAATMANIASLWPKIDRANTIKLLKNTAFYSAENKIGNLKAPRLLNAYKAFKVAQRILSYCRSEDNVKSCFDQSLDKPSFHFFDLDLITCSEFKKIDRDFKNDLLKKMRRRALLGIRFQDEHLSCAYESIGFDANAEFYSFRSQQDHINFDAYLEDTLDALYQGVFEISYYKYLNKMSKMNKEKIRNSINNSYELSDYHKQTLLEFIHE
;
A
#
# COMPACT_ATOMS: atom_id res chain seq x y z
N MET A 1 -2.01 -68.59 9.73
CA MET A 1 -0.61 -68.12 9.51
C MET A 1 -0.58 -67.50 8.12
N LYS A 2 -0.71 -66.18 7.95
CA LYS A 2 0.36 -65.14 7.97
C LYS A 2 1.58 -65.60 7.15
N ILE A 3 2.03 -64.89 6.12
CA ILE A 3 2.58 -63.52 6.17
C ILE A 3 2.31 -62.76 4.84
N LEU A 4 1.98 -61.47 5.01
CA LEU A 4 1.63 -60.46 4.03
C LEU A 4 2.91 -59.71 3.59
N ASN A 5 3.10 -59.47 2.29
CA ASN A 5 4.18 -58.64 1.75
C ASN A 5 3.94 -57.17 2.08
N LEU A 6 4.81 -56.58 2.90
CA LEU A 6 4.85 -55.14 3.21
C LEU A 6 5.90 -54.48 2.31
N ILE A 7 5.45 -53.70 1.33
CA ILE A 7 6.31 -52.75 0.60
C ILE A 7 6.35 -51.47 1.44
N LEU A 8 7.46 -51.24 2.14
CA LEU A 8 7.76 -49.94 2.76
C LEU A 8 8.09 -48.94 1.64
N ALA A 9 7.16 -48.03 1.37
CA ALA A 9 7.46 -46.78 0.70
C ALA A 9 8.11 -45.84 1.73
N SER A 10 9.43 -45.69 1.66
CA SER A 10 10.18 -44.70 2.43
C SER A 10 9.80 -43.30 1.92
N ILE A 11 8.84 -42.66 2.60
CA ILE A 11 8.55 -41.23 2.44
C ILE A 11 9.73 -40.47 3.05
N LEU A 12 10.67 -40.06 2.21
CA LEU A 12 11.70 -39.07 2.55
C LEU A 12 11.00 -37.73 2.74
N THR A 13 10.56 -37.44 3.97
CA THR A 13 10.23 -36.09 4.38
C THR A 13 11.54 -35.30 4.45
N PHE A 14 11.85 -34.53 3.41
CA PHE A 14 12.89 -33.50 3.53
C PHE A 14 12.41 -32.50 4.59
N PRO A 15 13.12 -32.33 5.73
CA PRO A 15 12.85 -31.21 6.59
C PRO A 15 13.15 -29.97 5.77
N SER A 16 12.13 -29.16 5.47
CA SER A 16 12.34 -27.82 4.96
C SER A 16 13.23 -27.11 5.99
N LEU A 17 14.47 -26.81 5.59
CA LEU A 17 15.27 -25.84 6.33
C LEU A 17 14.48 -24.53 6.25
N ALA A 18 13.66 -24.25 7.27
CA ALA A 18 13.10 -22.93 7.45
C ALA A 18 14.30 -22.00 7.68
N MET A 19 14.70 -21.26 6.64
CA MET A 19 15.65 -20.18 6.80
C MET A 19 15.08 -19.22 7.84
N ILE A 20 15.82 -19.00 8.92
CA ILE A 20 15.46 -18.05 9.95
C ILE A 20 15.65 -16.66 9.34
N ILE A 21 14.57 -16.11 8.80
CA ILE A 21 14.49 -14.68 8.49
C ILE A 21 14.44 -13.97 9.84
N ASP A 22 15.36 -13.05 10.08
CA ASP A 22 15.33 -12.23 11.29
C ASP A 22 14.10 -11.31 11.25
N THR A 23 13.06 -11.70 11.99
CA THR A 23 11.81 -10.97 12.15
C THR A 23 11.79 -10.14 13.44
N SER A 24 12.89 -10.12 14.19
CA SER A 24 12.94 -9.38 15.45
C SER A 24 12.92 -7.87 15.17
N PHE A 25 11.92 -7.21 15.74
CA PHE A 25 11.86 -5.75 15.86
C PHE A 25 11.89 -5.44 17.34
N ASP A 26 12.97 -4.79 17.77
CA ASP A 26 13.02 -4.30 19.13
C ASP A 26 12.15 -3.05 19.27
N ARG A 27 11.57 -2.86 20.45
CA ARG A 27 10.66 -1.76 20.77
C ARG A 27 11.29 -0.35 20.62
N GLY A 28 12.59 -0.28 20.29
CA GLY A 28 13.33 0.96 20.00
C GLY A 28 13.70 1.16 18.54
N ASP A 29 13.35 0.23 17.65
CA ASP A 29 13.67 0.35 16.23
C ASP A 29 12.86 1.48 15.60
N TYR A 30 13.55 2.38 14.91
CA TYR A 30 12.96 3.44 14.11
C TYR A 30 13.62 3.48 12.74
N ILE A 31 12.89 4.02 11.77
CA ILE A 31 13.45 4.47 10.50
C ILE A 31 13.66 5.97 10.64
N GLU A 32 14.89 6.43 10.44
CA GLU A 32 15.16 7.85 10.33
C GLU A 32 14.81 8.29 8.91
N ILE A 33 13.90 9.26 8.80
CA ILE A 33 13.54 9.87 7.53
C ILE A 33 14.10 11.28 7.47
N PHE A 34 14.02 11.85 6.27
CA PHE A 34 14.50 13.20 6.01
C PHE A 34 14.05 14.23 7.07
N GLY A 35 14.96 15.09 7.52
CA GLY A 35 14.74 16.03 8.63
C GLY A 35 15.00 15.44 10.02
N ASN A 36 15.77 14.34 10.12
CA ASN A 36 16.06 13.60 11.36
C ASN A 36 14.79 13.14 12.10
N LYS A 37 13.68 12.94 11.36
CA LYS A 37 12.40 12.55 11.94
C LYS A 37 12.37 11.05 12.13
N LYS A 38 11.86 10.61 13.28
CA LYS A 38 11.72 9.18 13.59
C LYS A 38 10.37 8.66 13.13
N LEU A 39 10.41 7.56 12.39
CA LEU A 39 9.26 6.86 11.83
C LEU A 39 9.21 5.44 12.39
N THR A 40 8.02 4.99 12.79
CA THR A 40 7.83 3.58 13.16
C THR A 40 8.12 2.68 11.96
N PRO A 41 8.82 1.56 12.12
CA PRO A 41 9.08 0.65 10.99
C PRO A 41 7.82 0.09 10.32
N LEU A 42 6.70 0.05 11.04
CA LEU A 42 5.40 -0.44 10.56
C LEU A 42 4.46 0.68 10.12
N TRP A 43 4.96 1.90 9.89
CA TRP A 43 4.14 3.08 9.61
C TRP A 43 3.08 2.85 8.53
N SER A 44 3.43 2.14 7.46
CA SER A 44 2.52 1.88 6.34
C SER A 44 1.32 1.05 6.78
N GLN A 45 1.53 0.07 7.67
CA GLN A 45 0.48 -0.74 8.25
C GLN A 45 -0.31 0.08 9.28
N GLU A 46 0.37 0.87 10.11
CA GLU A 46 -0.27 1.65 11.17
C GLU A 46 -1.20 2.74 10.62
N TYR A 47 -0.79 3.41 9.54
CA TYR A 47 -1.49 4.54 8.94
C TYR A 47 -2.81 4.15 8.28
N ILE A 48 -2.89 2.92 7.76
CA ILE A 48 -4.12 2.38 7.14
C ILE A 48 -4.83 1.40 8.08
N GLY A 49 -4.18 0.98 9.16
CA GLY A 49 -4.63 0.00 10.14
C GLY A 49 -4.66 -1.44 9.63
N SER A 50 -3.78 -1.84 8.72
CA SER A 50 -3.73 -3.24 8.27
C SER A 50 -3.20 -4.18 9.36
N ASP A 51 -2.36 -3.70 10.28
CA ASP A 51 -1.96 -4.44 11.48
C ASP A 51 -3.17 -4.71 12.40
N LEU A 52 -4.07 -3.73 12.54
CA LEU A 52 -5.32 -3.87 13.30
C LEU A 52 -6.28 -4.87 12.64
N ILE A 53 -6.36 -4.87 11.30
CA ILE A 53 -7.14 -5.87 10.55
C ILE A 53 -6.56 -7.28 10.78
N GLN A 54 -5.23 -7.44 10.70
CA GLN A 54 -4.59 -8.73 10.95
C GLN A 54 -4.87 -9.26 12.36
N ASP A 55 -4.89 -8.39 13.37
CA ASP A 55 -5.29 -8.79 14.72
C ASP A 55 -6.74 -9.28 14.77
N GLU A 56 -7.69 -8.61 14.09
CA GLU A 56 -9.09 -9.05 14.05
C GLU A 56 -9.30 -10.32 13.22
N LEU A 57 -8.53 -10.52 12.16
CA LEU A 57 -8.64 -11.70 11.29
C LEU A 57 -8.25 -13.01 12.00
N LYS A 58 -7.44 -12.95 13.06
CA LYS A 58 -7.11 -14.15 13.87
C LYS A 58 -8.35 -14.78 14.50
N ASP A 59 -9.34 -13.96 14.81
CA ASP A 59 -10.60 -14.40 15.44
C ASP A 59 -11.69 -14.74 14.40
N LEU A 60 -11.43 -14.48 13.12
CA LEU A 60 -12.38 -14.70 12.02
C LEU A 60 -11.95 -15.93 11.21
N ASN A 61 -12.75 -16.98 11.25
CA ASN A 61 -12.53 -18.18 10.44
C ASN A 61 -12.96 -17.93 8.97
N LEU A 62 -12.14 -17.17 8.23
CA LEU A 62 -12.39 -16.81 6.84
C LEU A 62 -11.55 -17.66 5.88
N SER A 63 -12.07 -17.87 4.68
CA SER A 63 -11.33 -18.53 3.62
C SER A 63 -10.32 -17.56 2.98
N PRO A 64 -9.09 -18.01 2.72
CA PRO A 64 -8.13 -17.24 1.95
C PRO A 64 -8.63 -16.91 0.55
N VAL A 65 -8.13 -15.80 0.01
CA VAL A 65 -8.48 -15.30 -1.33
C VAL A 65 -7.39 -15.65 -2.33
N ASP A 66 -7.77 -16.30 -3.43
CA ASP A 66 -6.85 -16.57 -4.54
C ASP A 66 -6.33 -15.25 -5.13
N LEU A 67 -5.00 -15.09 -5.17
CA LEU A 67 -4.31 -13.89 -5.63
C LEU A 67 -3.18 -14.26 -6.60
N ALA A 68 -2.96 -13.39 -7.60
CA ALA A 68 -1.80 -13.47 -8.48
C ALA A 68 -0.98 -12.17 -8.43
N ILE A 69 0.33 -12.29 -8.62
CA ILE A 69 1.27 -11.16 -8.64
C ILE A 69 1.99 -11.13 -9.98
N TYR A 70 1.94 -10.00 -10.67
CA TYR A 70 2.64 -9.76 -11.93
C TYR A 70 3.75 -8.72 -11.74
N ASP A 71 4.99 -9.18 -11.83
CA ASP A 71 6.21 -8.40 -11.58
C ASP A 71 7.37 -8.87 -12.48
N LEU A 72 8.62 -8.48 -12.20
CA LEU A 72 9.80 -8.81 -13.01
C LEU A 72 10.39 -10.20 -12.71
N GLY A 73 9.85 -10.92 -11.72
CA GLY A 73 10.34 -12.20 -11.24
C GLY A 73 10.31 -12.29 -9.72
N PHE A 74 10.71 -13.45 -9.19
CA PHE A 74 10.63 -13.73 -7.76
C PHE A 74 11.74 -14.70 -7.33
N GLU A 75 12.10 -14.66 -6.05
CA GLU A 75 12.96 -15.68 -5.43
C GLU A 75 12.12 -16.58 -4.52
N GLN A 76 11.95 -17.83 -4.92
CA GLN A 76 11.07 -18.80 -4.26
C GLN A 76 11.30 -18.93 -2.76
N ASP A 77 12.56 -18.90 -2.32
CA ASP A 77 12.92 -19.06 -0.91
C ASP A 77 12.40 -17.92 -0.02
N TYR A 78 11.99 -16.79 -0.61
CA TYR A 78 11.57 -15.57 0.09
C TYR A 78 10.14 -15.15 -0.22
N VAL A 79 9.37 -16.02 -0.88
CA VAL A 79 7.93 -15.83 -1.10
C VAL A 79 7.16 -16.86 -0.28
N THR A 80 6.21 -16.39 0.53
CA THR A 80 5.33 -17.28 1.30
C THR A 80 4.33 -17.95 0.36
N LEU A 81 4.51 -19.24 0.11
CA LEU A 81 3.58 -20.04 -0.71
C LEU A 81 2.72 -20.95 0.17
N THR A 82 1.43 -20.98 -0.15
CA THR A 82 0.42 -21.85 0.47
C THR A 82 0.23 -23.16 -0.30
N GLU A 83 0.60 -23.18 -1.57
CA GLU A 83 0.55 -24.32 -2.47
C GLU A 83 1.76 -24.28 -3.44
N PRO A 84 2.19 -25.44 -3.97
CA PRO A 84 3.31 -25.48 -4.91
C PRO A 84 2.91 -24.89 -6.27
N ILE A 85 3.36 -23.67 -6.54
CA ILE A 85 3.20 -22.98 -7.83
C ILE A 85 4.55 -22.74 -8.50
N ASP A 86 4.52 -22.46 -9.80
CA ASP A 86 5.71 -22.01 -10.53
C ASP A 86 6.14 -20.63 -10.05
N VAL A 87 7.44 -20.47 -9.77
CA VAL A 87 8.04 -19.21 -9.29
C VAL A 87 9.07 -18.75 -10.31
N PRO A 88 8.67 -17.93 -11.30
CA PRO A 88 9.58 -17.51 -12.35
C PRO A 88 10.60 -16.49 -11.83
N TYR A 89 11.87 -16.74 -12.10
CA TYR A 89 12.96 -15.82 -11.78
C TYR A 89 13.08 -14.69 -12.80
N GLN A 90 13.78 -13.62 -12.43
CA GLN A 90 14.04 -12.51 -13.34
C GLN A 90 15.12 -12.86 -14.37
N ARG A 91 14.92 -12.47 -15.63
CA ARG A 91 15.90 -12.64 -16.71
C ARG A 91 16.34 -11.32 -17.31
N ASN A 92 17.61 -11.26 -17.70
CA ASN A 92 18.14 -10.25 -18.64
C ASN A 92 18.80 -11.00 -19.79
N GLY A 93 18.10 -11.07 -20.92
CA GLY A 93 18.41 -12.02 -21.98
C GLY A 93 18.41 -13.45 -21.46
N ASN A 94 19.50 -14.17 -21.66
CA ASN A 94 19.67 -15.55 -21.18
C ASN A 94 20.21 -15.65 -19.74
N ARG A 95 20.56 -14.53 -19.11
CA ARG A 95 21.15 -14.52 -17.77
C ARG A 95 20.05 -14.46 -16.70
N ARG A 96 20.08 -15.42 -15.75
CA ARG A 96 19.30 -15.31 -14.51
C ARG A 96 19.80 -14.12 -13.71
N MET A 97 18.87 -13.24 -13.36
CA MET A 97 19.08 -12.16 -12.41
C MET A 97 18.33 -12.50 -11.13
N ARG A 98 18.82 -11.94 -10.03
CA ARG A 98 18.12 -11.97 -8.77
C ARG A 98 16.96 -11.01 -8.82
N SER A 99 15.76 -11.45 -8.43
CA SER A 99 14.58 -10.61 -8.51
C SER A 99 14.27 -9.93 -7.18
N HIS A 100 14.84 -8.74 -6.98
CA HIS A 100 14.58 -7.96 -5.78
C HIS A 100 13.17 -7.35 -5.79
N HIS A 101 12.78 -6.74 -6.92
CA HIS A 101 11.53 -5.99 -6.99
C HIS A 101 10.29 -6.85 -6.74
N GLY A 102 10.12 -7.96 -7.47
CA GLY A 102 8.94 -8.81 -7.28
C GLY A 102 8.93 -9.57 -5.96
N THR A 103 10.10 -9.93 -5.43
CA THR A 103 10.21 -10.49 -4.07
C THR A 103 9.78 -9.48 -3.01
N SER A 104 10.22 -8.21 -3.12
CA SER A 104 9.75 -7.13 -2.24
C SER A 104 8.24 -6.94 -2.34
N VAL A 105 7.68 -6.89 -3.56
CA VAL A 105 6.23 -6.78 -3.78
C VAL A 105 5.47 -7.94 -3.13
N ALA A 106 5.92 -9.18 -3.31
CA ALA A 106 5.28 -10.34 -2.68
C ALA A 106 5.37 -10.29 -1.15
N SER A 107 6.53 -9.91 -0.60
CA SER A 107 6.74 -9.81 0.85
C SER A 107 5.84 -8.76 1.52
N VAL A 108 5.54 -7.65 0.83
CA VAL A 108 4.59 -6.64 1.32
C VAL A 108 3.17 -7.20 1.38
N ILE A 109 2.78 -8.10 0.47
CA ILE A 109 1.45 -8.71 0.50
C ILE A 109 1.37 -9.71 1.65
N ASN A 110 2.16 -10.78 1.59
CA ASN A 110 2.03 -11.95 2.47
C ASN A 110 3.37 -12.48 3.02
N GLY A 111 4.39 -11.62 3.07
CA GLY A 111 5.63 -11.94 3.77
C GLY A 111 5.36 -12.29 5.24
N PRO A 112 6.29 -13.00 5.90
CA PRO A 112 6.15 -13.30 7.32
C PRO A 112 5.97 -12.02 8.14
N TYR A 113 5.34 -12.11 9.31
CA TYR A 113 5.27 -10.95 10.20
C TYR A 113 6.70 -10.44 10.51
N PRO A 114 6.95 -9.12 10.43
CA PRO A 114 5.97 -8.04 10.27
C PRO A 114 5.87 -7.45 8.85
N PHE A 115 6.32 -8.13 7.80
CA PHE A 115 6.36 -7.59 6.43
C PHE A 115 5.00 -7.57 5.74
N GLY A 116 4.25 -8.68 5.83
CA GLY A 116 2.98 -8.85 5.11
C GLY A 116 1.84 -8.01 5.67
N HIS A 117 1.03 -7.45 4.78
CA HIS A 117 -0.20 -6.73 5.11
C HIS A 117 -1.44 -7.63 5.23
N THR A 118 -1.36 -8.90 4.82
CA THR A 118 -2.45 -9.88 4.95
C THR A 118 -1.93 -11.31 5.10
N SER A 119 -2.68 -12.12 5.85
CA SER A 119 -2.54 -13.58 5.91
C SER A 119 -3.68 -14.30 5.17
N GLN A 120 -4.59 -13.57 4.53
CA GLN A 120 -5.86 -14.07 3.98
C GLN A 120 -5.78 -14.31 2.48
N ILE A 121 -4.65 -14.83 2.00
CA ILE A 121 -4.46 -15.11 0.58
C ILE A 121 -3.94 -16.52 0.32
N ASN A 122 -4.26 -16.99 -0.87
CA ASN A 122 -3.62 -18.12 -1.50
C ASN A 122 -2.94 -17.61 -2.78
N LEU A 123 -1.61 -17.70 -2.86
CA LEU A 123 -0.91 -17.31 -4.08
C LEU A 123 -1.07 -18.44 -5.10
N ILE A 124 -1.78 -18.17 -6.18
CA ILE A 124 -2.08 -19.17 -7.22
C ILE A 124 -1.24 -19.00 -8.48
N GLN A 125 -0.63 -17.82 -8.66
CA GLN A 125 0.25 -17.55 -9.78
C GLN A 125 1.20 -16.39 -9.50
N LEU A 126 2.46 -16.58 -9.89
CA LEU A 126 3.47 -15.53 -9.99
C LEU A 126 3.86 -15.37 -11.45
N GLY A 127 3.70 -14.16 -11.99
CA GLY A 127 3.97 -13.84 -13.39
C GLY A 127 5.19 -12.96 -13.54
N SER A 128 6.23 -13.46 -14.21
CA SER A 128 7.40 -12.66 -14.60
C SER A 128 7.19 -11.98 -15.96
N ILE A 129 6.90 -10.68 -15.94
CA ILE A 129 6.51 -9.86 -17.09
C ILE A 129 7.72 -9.06 -17.58
N HIS A 130 8.38 -9.56 -18.62
CA HIS A 130 9.49 -8.85 -19.29
C HIS A 130 9.03 -8.05 -20.52
N TYR A 131 7.89 -8.41 -21.10
CA TYR A 131 7.27 -7.75 -22.24
C TYR A 131 5.76 -8.00 -22.24
N SER A 132 5.01 -7.19 -22.96
CA SER A 132 3.55 -7.11 -22.87
C SER A 132 2.83 -8.43 -23.22
N GLY A 133 3.41 -9.22 -24.13
CA GLY A 133 2.88 -10.55 -24.49
C GLY A 133 2.83 -11.55 -23.33
N MET A 134 3.66 -11.38 -22.29
CA MET A 134 3.67 -12.27 -21.13
C MET A 134 2.38 -12.20 -20.32
N TYR A 135 1.69 -11.05 -20.29
CA TYR A 135 0.40 -10.95 -19.61
C TYR A 135 -0.64 -11.90 -20.22
N ARG A 136 -0.68 -12.00 -21.56
CA ARG A 136 -1.56 -12.95 -22.26
C ARG A 136 -1.16 -14.39 -21.94
N TYR A 137 0.14 -14.69 -21.91
CA TYR A 137 0.65 -16.02 -21.56
C TYR A 137 0.19 -16.47 -20.17
N TYR A 138 0.48 -15.68 -19.12
CA TYR A 138 0.11 -16.06 -17.74
C TYR A 138 -1.40 -16.13 -17.54
N TYR A 139 -2.15 -15.19 -18.12
CA TYR A 139 -3.60 -15.18 -17.99
C TYR A 139 -4.26 -16.35 -18.76
N ASN A 140 -3.76 -16.72 -19.94
CA ASN A 140 -4.26 -17.88 -20.67
C ASN A 140 -4.03 -19.20 -19.89
N LYS A 141 -2.97 -19.29 -19.08
CA LYS A 141 -2.73 -20.44 -18.19
C LYS A 141 -3.83 -20.56 -17.14
N LEU A 142 -4.19 -19.44 -16.49
CA LEU A 142 -5.31 -19.39 -15.54
C LEU A 142 -6.64 -19.79 -16.20
N GLU A 143 -6.89 -19.31 -17.43
CA GLU A 143 -8.09 -19.67 -18.20
C GLU A 143 -8.14 -21.17 -18.53
N ALA A 144 -7.01 -21.76 -18.95
CA ALA A 144 -6.91 -23.17 -19.28
C ALA A 144 -7.12 -24.08 -18.07
N GLU A 145 -6.69 -23.64 -16.89
CA GLU A 145 -6.89 -24.33 -15.62
C GLU A 145 -8.29 -24.10 -15.03
N GLY A 146 -9.07 -23.16 -15.58
CA GLY A 146 -10.38 -22.79 -15.06
C GLY A 146 -10.34 -22.12 -13.68
N ARG A 147 -9.16 -21.67 -13.22
CA ARG A 147 -8.93 -21.08 -11.90
C ARG A 147 -8.54 -19.61 -12.04
N TYR A 148 -9.42 -18.73 -11.57
CA TYR A 148 -9.23 -17.29 -11.69
C TYR A 148 -8.89 -16.67 -10.34
N PRO A 149 -7.84 -15.85 -10.24
CA PRO A 149 -7.57 -15.13 -9.00
C PRO A 149 -8.67 -14.11 -8.77
N LYS A 150 -9.03 -13.86 -7.51
CA LYS A 150 -9.90 -12.74 -7.20
C LYS A 150 -9.19 -11.42 -7.40
N ILE A 151 -7.87 -11.38 -7.15
CA ILE A 151 -7.05 -10.17 -7.16
C ILE A 151 -5.79 -10.40 -7.99
N ILE A 152 -5.45 -9.42 -8.83
CA ILE A 152 -4.14 -9.32 -9.48
C ILE A 152 -3.45 -8.06 -8.97
N SER A 153 -2.26 -8.22 -8.38
CA SER A 153 -1.36 -7.12 -8.04
C SER A 153 -0.33 -6.93 -9.15
N ASN A 154 -0.28 -5.76 -9.77
CA ASN A 154 0.63 -5.47 -10.88
C ASN A 154 1.41 -4.16 -10.64
N SER A 155 2.66 -4.32 -10.24
CA SER A 155 3.57 -3.20 -9.93
C SER A 155 4.43 -2.77 -11.13
N LEU A 156 3.95 -2.98 -12.35
CA LEU A 156 4.64 -2.63 -13.60
C LEU A 156 3.72 -1.87 -14.54
N GLY A 157 4.21 -0.76 -15.09
CA GLY A 157 3.50 0.01 -16.10
C GLY A 157 3.37 -0.74 -17.43
N TRP A 158 2.41 -0.32 -18.24
CA TRP A 158 2.10 -0.97 -19.52
C TRP A 158 2.54 -0.12 -20.71
N ASN A 159 3.03 -0.79 -21.75
CA ASN A 159 3.59 -0.16 -22.95
C ASN A 159 2.96 -0.65 -24.27
N SER A 160 1.89 -1.45 -24.21
CA SER A 160 1.23 -2.01 -25.40
C SER A 160 -0.27 -2.16 -25.16
N GLU A 161 -1.09 -1.78 -26.13
CA GLU A 161 -2.55 -1.94 -26.08
C GLU A 161 -3.02 -3.40 -26.09
N SER A 162 -2.15 -4.35 -26.46
CA SER A 162 -2.46 -5.78 -26.43
C SER A 162 -2.90 -6.29 -25.05
N ILE A 163 -2.52 -5.56 -23.98
CA ILE A 163 -2.93 -5.85 -22.61
C ILE A 163 -4.44 -5.62 -22.36
N LEU A 164 -5.06 -4.70 -23.10
CA LEU A 164 -6.45 -4.29 -22.87
C LEU A 164 -7.42 -5.46 -23.04
N GLU A 165 -7.16 -6.35 -24.00
CA GLU A 165 -7.94 -7.58 -24.19
C GLU A 165 -7.88 -8.49 -22.95
N VAL A 166 -6.69 -8.70 -22.40
CA VAL A 166 -6.48 -9.54 -21.21
C VAL A 166 -7.19 -8.95 -20.00
N VAL A 167 -7.03 -7.65 -19.78
CA VAL A 167 -7.65 -6.94 -18.65
C VAL A 167 -9.17 -6.94 -18.76
N ASN A 168 -9.72 -6.79 -19.97
CA ASN A 168 -11.16 -6.89 -20.20
C ASN A 168 -11.71 -8.30 -19.95
N ARG A 169 -10.94 -9.35 -20.28
CA ARG A 169 -11.31 -10.73 -19.95
C ARG A 169 -11.27 -10.98 -18.44
N ALA A 170 -10.26 -10.45 -17.74
CA ALA A 170 -10.16 -10.49 -16.28
C ALA A 170 -11.34 -9.79 -15.60
N ASP A 171 -11.69 -8.58 -16.04
CA ASP A 171 -12.83 -7.82 -15.50
C ASP A 171 -14.16 -8.59 -15.68
N LYS A 172 -14.39 -9.21 -16.84
CA LYS A 172 -15.56 -10.09 -17.08
C LYS A 172 -15.65 -11.30 -16.15
N LYS A 173 -14.52 -11.74 -15.61
CA LYS A 173 -14.43 -12.83 -14.61
C LYS A 173 -14.51 -12.31 -13.17
N GLY A 174 -14.70 -11.01 -12.98
CA GLY A 174 -14.79 -10.38 -11.66
C GLY A 174 -13.45 -10.27 -10.94
N VAL A 175 -12.34 -10.29 -11.68
CA VAL A 175 -10.98 -10.12 -11.16
C VAL A 175 -10.72 -8.65 -10.87
N LEU A 176 -10.25 -8.35 -9.67
CA LEU A 176 -9.83 -7.02 -9.25
C LEU A 176 -8.36 -6.82 -9.63
N TRP A 177 -8.09 -6.08 -10.70
CA TRP A 177 -6.72 -5.82 -11.16
C TRP A 177 -6.24 -4.46 -10.66
N PHE A 178 -5.24 -4.44 -9.78
CA PHE A 178 -4.60 -3.22 -9.29
C PHE A 178 -3.31 -2.96 -10.06
N LEU A 179 -3.14 -1.72 -10.52
CA LEU A 179 -2.01 -1.31 -11.36
C LEU A 179 -1.32 -0.09 -10.74
N ALA A 180 0.01 -0.16 -10.61
CA ALA A 180 0.82 0.98 -10.18
C ALA A 180 0.67 2.14 -11.17
N SER A 181 0.43 3.35 -10.68
CA SER A 181 0.24 4.52 -11.55
C SER A 181 1.54 5.06 -12.16
N GLY A 182 2.70 4.59 -11.69
CA GLY A 182 4.02 4.94 -12.19
C GLY A 182 4.75 5.99 -11.35
N ASN A 183 6.07 6.06 -11.54
CA ASN A 183 7.03 6.79 -10.69
C ASN A 183 7.77 7.91 -11.45
N ARG A 184 7.18 8.46 -12.51
CA ARG A 184 7.84 9.43 -13.42
C ARG A 184 7.19 10.81 -13.45
N TRP A 185 6.48 11.21 -12.40
CA TRP A 185 5.93 12.57 -12.32
C TRP A 185 7.05 13.59 -12.60
N PRO A 186 6.81 14.61 -13.46
CA PRO A 186 5.52 15.12 -13.92
C PRO A 186 4.89 14.43 -15.14
N GLU A 187 5.50 13.37 -15.69
CA GLU A 187 4.89 12.60 -16.78
C GLU A 187 3.46 12.16 -16.37
N LYS A 188 2.51 12.31 -17.30
CA LYS A 188 1.12 11.88 -17.07
C LYS A 188 1.03 10.35 -17.10
N VAL A 189 0.05 9.80 -16.38
CA VAL A 189 -0.34 8.39 -16.52
C VAL A 189 -0.66 8.10 -17.98
N ARG A 190 -0.29 6.94 -18.49
CA ARG A 190 -0.49 6.61 -19.91
C ARG A 190 -1.96 6.42 -20.22
N GLU A 191 -2.40 6.91 -21.37
CA GLU A 191 -3.78 6.81 -21.86
C GLU A 191 -4.33 5.37 -21.84
N LEU A 192 -3.50 4.40 -22.20
CA LEU A 192 -3.91 2.99 -22.21
C LEU A 192 -4.21 2.47 -20.80
N GLU A 193 -3.49 2.94 -19.78
CA GLU A 193 -3.67 2.54 -18.38
C GLU A 193 -4.97 3.17 -17.83
N ILE A 194 -5.21 4.45 -18.16
CA ILE A 194 -6.44 5.19 -17.83
C ILE A 194 -7.68 4.53 -18.44
N LYS A 195 -7.63 4.16 -19.73
CA LYS A 195 -8.76 3.55 -20.46
C LYS A 195 -9.02 2.10 -20.10
N SER A 196 -8.12 1.47 -19.37
CA SER A 196 -8.25 0.08 -18.98
C SER A 196 -9.30 -0.14 -17.88
N LYS A 197 -9.62 -1.41 -17.61
CA LYS A 197 -10.42 -1.78 -16.43
C LYS A 197 -9.57 -2.00 -15.17
N ALA A 198 -8.25 -1.84 -15.22
CA ALA A 198 -7.45 -1.87 -14.01
C ALA A 198 -7.76 -0.66 -13.12
N MET A 199 -7.46 -0.81 -11.83
CA MET A 199 -7.61 0.23 -10.83
C MET A 199 -6.23 0.80 -10.49
N LEU A 200 -6.01 2.05 -10.87
CA LEU A 200 -4.72 2.72 -10.70
C LEU A 200 -4.48 3.07 -9.23
N VAL A 201 -3.29 2.75 -8.74
CA VAL A 201 -2.84 2.98 -7.36
C VAL A 201 -1.63 3.92 -7.38
N GLY A 202 -1.78 5.05 -6.71
CA GLY A 202 -0.67 5.97 -6.43
C GLY A 202 -0.08 5.74 -5.05
N SER A 203 0.99 6.46 -4.72
CA SER A 203 1.64 6.34 -3.42
C SER A 203 1.71 7.66 -2.65
N PHE A 204 1.66 7.56 -1.33
CA PHE A 204 1.91 8.68 -0.41
C PHE A 204 3.01 8.33 0.60
N SER A 205 3.65 9.36 1.15
CA SER A 205 4.81 9.28 2.02
C SER A 205 4.45 9.26 3.51
N PRO A 206 5.42 9.02 4.41
CA PRO A 206 5.21 9.06 5.85
C PRO A 206 4.56 10.33 6.39
N LEU A 207 4.49 11.42 5.62
CA LEU A 207 3.90 12.70 6.01
C LEU A 207 2.48 12.90 5.48
N GLY A 208 1.92 11.90 4.78
CA GLY A 208 0.60 11.98 4.16
C GLY A 208 0.56 12.74 2.83
N LEU A 209 1.70 13.23 2.35
CA LEU A 209 1.86 13.87 1.06
C LEU A 209 2.01 12.83 -0.06
N THR A 210 1.51 13.13 -1.25
CA THR A 210 1.74 12.27 -2.43
C THR A 210 3.25 12.17 -2.68
N THR A 211 3.77 10.97 -2.91
CA THR A 211 5.21 10.80 -3.19
C THR A 211 5.59 11.54 -4.48
N PHE A 212 6.84 11.97 -4.54
CA PHE A 212 7.36 12.79 -5.64
C PHE A 212 7.01 12.19 -7.01
N GLY A 213 7.45 10.95 -7.25
CA GLY A 213 7.31 10.28 -8.54
C GLY A 213 5.88 9.86 -8.92
N THR A 214 4.90 9.87 -8.02
CA THR A 214 3.54 9.37 -8.33
C THR A 214 2.89 10.16 -9.46
N GLN A 215 2.62 9.50 -10.58
CA GLN A 215 1.89 10.09 -11.71
C GLN A 215 0.39 10.14 -11.37
N LEU A 216 -0.12 11.34 -11.08
CA LEU A 216 -1.50 11.54 -10.64
C LEU A 216 -2.49 11.57 -11.80
N HIS A 217 -3.70 11.06 -11.55
CA HIS A 217 -4.84 11.17 -12.46
C HIS A 217 -6.16 11.19 -11.65
N ASN A 218 -7.18 11.90 -12.13
CA ASN A 218 -8.46 12.02 -11.41
C ASN A 218 -9.24 10.70 -11.32
N ASP A 219 -9.03 9.80 -12.29
CA ASP A 219 -9.66 8.47 -12.28
C ASP A 219 -8.87 7.43 -11.47
N MET A 220 -7.78 7.84 -10.82
CA MET A 220 -7.04 6.98 -9.91
C MET A 220 -7.96 6.51 -8.77
N LEU A 221 -7.77 5.26 -8.34
CA LEU A 221 -8.57 4.66 -7.28
C LEU A 221 -8.26 5.33 -5.94
N ILE A 222 -6.98 5.27 -5.55
CA ILE A 222 -6.52 5.63 -4.20
C ILE A 222 -5.00 5.85 -4.18
N LEU A 223 -4.52 6.58 -3.17
CA LEU A 223 -3.12 6.63 -2.77
C LEU A 223 -2.91 5.69 -1.57
N ALA A 224 -1.88 4.84 -1.59
CA ALA A 224 -1.51 3.97 -0.48
C ALA A 224 -0.10 4.27 0.07
N PRO A 225 0.19 3.95 1.34
CA PRO A 225 1.47 4.31 1.97
C PRO A 225 2.61 3.49 1.38
N ALA A 226 3.47 4.13 0.59
CA ALA A 226 4.65 3.51 0.02
C ALA A 226 5.61 4.56 -0.56
N ASN A 227 6.34 5.24 0.31
CA ASN A 227 7.57 5.92 -0.09
C ASN A 227 8.76 4.99 0.16
N SER A 228 9.99 5.47 0.00
CA SER A 228 11.23 4.66 0.08
C SER A 228 11.50 4.02 1.46
N GLU A 229 10.59 4.19 2.43
CA GLU A 229 10.66 3.66 3.79
C GLU A 229 9.68 2.50 4.05
N LEU A 230 9.03 1.94 3.03
CA LEU A 230 8.17 0.76 3.20
C LEU A 230 9.04 -0.47 3.46
N LEU A 231 8.82 -1.12 4.60
CA LEU A 231 9.54 -2.34 4.97
C LEU A 231 9.21 -3.52 4.05
N ALA A 232 10.23 -4.23 3.55
CA ALA A 232 10.07 -5.40 2.68
C ALA A 232 11.24 -6.40 2.83
N ILE A 233 11.14 -7.53 2.14
CA ILE A 233 12.20 -8.54 1.97
C ILE A 233 12.67 -8.52 0.51
N ASP A 234 13.97 -8.39 0.28
CA ASP A 234 14.55 -8.38 -1.07
C ASP A 234 14.86 -9.79 -1.60
N GLY A 235 15.40 -9.88 -2.82
CA GLY A 235 15.80 -11.15 -3.42
C GLY A 235 17.00 -11.86 -2.74
N HIS A 236 17.59 -11.28 -1.70
CA HIS A 236 18.57 -11.96 -0.82
C HIS A 236 17.94 -12.45 0.49
N GLY A 237 16.63 -12.28 0.68
CA GLY A 237 16.00 -12.56 1.96
C GLY A 237 16.34 -11.52 3.03
N LYS A 238 16.93 -10.39 2.63
CA LYS A 238 17.32 -9.34 3.55
C LYS A 238 16.17 -8.36 3.74
N ARG A 239 16.02 -7.90 4.98
CA ARG A 239 15.22 -6.72 5.27
C ARG A 239 15.73 -5.54 4.44
N THR A 240 14.85 -4.94 3.68
CA THR A 240 15.12 -3.74 2.88
C THR A 240 14.02 -2.71 3.10
N LEU A 241 14.29 -1.49 2.69
CA LEU A 241 13.25 -0.50 2.42
C LEU A 241 12.93 -0.52 0.92
N PHE A 242 11.66 -0.35 0.61
CA PHE A 242 11.04 -0.40 -0.72
C PHE A 242 10.04 0.74 -0.82
N GLY A 243 9.45 1.01 -1.99
CA GLY A 243 8.55 2.16 -2.12
C GLY A 243 8.00 2.45 -3.50
N GLY A 244 7.50 3.68 -3.65
CA GLY A 244 6.82 4.19 -4.82
C GLY A 244 5.47 3.52 -5.07
N THR A 245 4.92 3.74 -6.26
CA THR A 245 3.66 3.12 -6.69
C THR A 245 3.75 1.59 -6.78
N SER A 246 4.97 1.06 -6.92
CA SER A 246 5.27 -0.36 -6.86
C SER A 246 5.07 -0.97 -5.47
N GLY A 247 5.32 -0.21 -4.40
CA GLY A 247 5.01 -0.59 -3.02
C GLY A 247 3.57 -0.30 -2.61
N ALA A 248 2.93 0.71 -3.21
CA ALA A 248 1.54 1.06 -2.90
C ALA A 248 0.53 0.01 -3.43
N THR A 249 0.77 -0.50 -4.64
CA THR A 249 -0.08 -1.51 -5.29
C THR A 249 -0.27 -2.78 -4.44
N PRO A 250 0.79 -3.44 -3.91
CA PRO A 250 0.61 -4.61 -3.04
C PRO A 250 -0.12 -4.29 -1.74
N VAL A 251 0.03 -3.09 -1.17
CA VAL A 251 -0.73 -2.66 0.02
C VAL A 251 -2.24 -2.60 -0.25
N VAL A 252 -2.64 -2.05 -1.40
CA VAL A 252 -4.06 -2.03 -1.81
C VAL A 252 -4.56 -3.45 -2.11
N ALA A 253 -3.76 -4.26 -2.81
CA ALA A 253 -4.13 -5.64 -3.12
C ALA A 253 -4.34 -6.47 -1.83
N ALA A 254 -3.44 -6.37 -0.85
CA ALA A 254 -3.56 -7.02 0.45
C ALA A 254 -4.78 -6.54 1.24
N THR A 255 -5.07 -5.23 1.21
CA THR A 255 -6.28 -4.66 1.81
C THR A 255 -7.54 -5.28 1.20
N MET A 256 -7.58 -5.40 -0.12
CA MET A 256 -8.72 -5.96 -0.82
C MET A 256 -8.82 -7.47 -0.67
N ALA A 257 -7.74 -8.19 -0.40
CA ALA A 257 -7.80 -9.60 -0.01
C ALA A 257 -8.51 -9.78 1.34
N ASN A 258 -8.19 -8.94 2.33
CA ASN A 258 -8.88 -8.95 3.63
C ASN A 258 -10.39 -8.65 3.49
N ILE A 259 -10.78 -7.78 2.56
CA ILE A 259 -12.19 -7.47 2.31
C ILE A 259 -12.86 -8.58 1.49
N ALA A 260 -12.17 -9.15 0.51
CA ALA A 260 -12.69 -10.23 -0.33
C ALA A 260 -12.80 -11.56 0.44
N SER A 261 -12.03 -11.78 1.52
CA SER A 261 -12.21 -12.95 2.39
C SER A 261 -13.51 -12.86 3.20
N LEU A 262 -13.97 -11.64 3.53
CA LEU A 262 -15.30 -11.39 4.10
C LEU A 262 -16.40 -11.48 3.05
N TRP A 263 -16.16 -10.93 1.85
CA TRP A 263 -17.13 -10.88 0.77
C TRP A 263 -16.53 -11.31 -0.57
N PRO A 264 -16.48 -12.63 -0.86
CA PRO A 264 -15.86 -13.14 -2.08
C PRO A 264 -16.50 -12.63 -3.39
N LYS A 265 -17.77 -12.21 -3.33
CA LYS A 265 -18.54 -11.70 -4.46
C LYS A 265 -18.32 -10.20 -4.74
N ILE A 266 -17.49 -9.49 -3.97
CA ILE A 266 -17.19 -8.06 -4.20
C ILE A 266 -16.70 -7.82 -5.63
N ASP A 267 -17.26 -6.84 -6.34
CA ASP A 267 -16.84 -6.53 -7.71
C ASP A 267 -16.07 -5.20 -7.80
N ARG A 268 -15.65 -4.86 -9.01
CA ARG A 268 -14.87 -3.64 -9.27
C ARG A 268 -15.61 -2.37 -8.88
N ALA A 269 -16.91 -2.27 -9.18
CA ALA A 269 -17.70 -1.09 -8.87
C ALA A 269 -17.81 -0.87 -7.36
N ASN A 270 -18.09 -1.94 -6.62
CA ASN A 270 -18.16 -1.90 -5.15
C ASN A 270 -16.81 -1.65 -4.50
N THR A 271 -15.73 -2.20 -5.06
CA THR A 271 -14.36 -1.90 -4.63
C THR A 271 -14.05 -0.41 -4.73
N ILE A 272 -14.35 0.20 -5.88
CA ILE A 272 -14.13 1.65 -6.10
C ILE A 272 -14.94 2.47 -5.10
N LYS A 273 -16.25 2.18 -4.96
CA LYS A 273 -17.13 2.90 -4.02
C LYS A 273 -16.65 2.77 -2.58
N LEU A 274 -16.39 1.54 -2.12
CA LEU A 274 -15.98 1.26 -0.74
C LEU A 274 -14.69 2.00 -0.38
N LEU A 275 -13.66 1.87 -1.22
CA LEU A 275 -12.37 2.50 -0.94
C LEU A 275 -12.47 4.03 -1.00
N LYS A 276 -13.19 4.60 -1.99
CA LYS A 276 -13.34 6.06 -2.08
C LYS A 276 -14.18 6.65 -0.93
N ASN A 277 -15.23 5.96 -0.48
CA ASN A 277 -16.11 6.44 0.59
C ASN A 277 -15.46 6.36 1.99
N THR A 278 -14.43 5.52 2.16
CA THR A 278 -13.77 5.32 3.47
C THR A 278 -12.42 6.02 3.60
N ALA A 279 -11.86 6.48 2.47
CA ALA A 279 -10.56 7.13 2.38
C ALA A 279 -10.49 8.54 3.03
N PHE A 280 -9.29 8.95 3.44
CA PHE A 280 -9.00 10.29 3.96
C PHE A 280 -8.66 11.27 2.84
N TYR A 281 -8.86 12.56 3.05
CA TYR A 281 -8.40 13.57 2.09
C TYR A 281 -6.87 13.56 1.94
N SER A 282 -6.42 13.54 0.69
CA SER A 282 -5.02 13.75 0.33
C SER A 282 -4.64 15.21 0.36
N ALA A 283 -3.35 15.50 0.15
CA ALA A 283 -2.87 16.87 0.05
C ALA A 283 -3.55 17.61 -1.11
N GLU A 284 -3.72 16.95 -2.25
CA GLU A 284 -4.42 17.48 -3.42
C GLU A 284 -5.87 17.84 -3.13
N ASN A 285 -6.56 17.03 -2.32
CA ASN A 285 -7.93 17.33 -1.91
C ASN A 285 -7.98 18.57 -1.00
N LYS A 286 -7.08 18.67 -0.02
CA LYS A 286 -7.01 19.77 0.95
C LYS A 286 -6.65 21.11 0.28
N ILE A 287 -5.93 21.10 -0.84
CA ILE A 287 -5.64 22.30 -1.65
C ILE A 287 -6.69 22.60 -2.72
N GLY A 288 -7.83 21.91 -2.70
CA GLY A 288 -9.01 22.21 -3.52
C GLY A 288 -9.25 21.29 -4.72
N ASN A 289 -8.37 20.33 -5.03
CA ASN A 289 -8.65 19.33 -6.06
C ASN A 289 -9.48 18.18 -5.50
N LEU A 290 -10.81 18.38 -5.41
CA LEU A 290 -11.75 17.37 -4.89
C LEU A 290 -11.83 16.09 -5.72
N LYS A 291 -11.34 16.10 -6.98
CA LYS A 291 -11.31 14.93 -7.87
C LYS A 291 -10.03 14.11 -7.72
N ALA A 292 -9.01 14.63 -7.04
CA ALA A 292 -7.78 13.89 -6.80
C ALA A 292 -8.02 12.63 -5.96
N PRO A 293 -7.19 11.59 -6.14
CA PRO A 293 -7.27 10.40 -5.31
C PRO A 293 -7.04 10.73 -3.82
N ARG A 294 -7.76 10.00 -2.97
CA ARG A 294 -7.71 10.10 -1.51
C ARG A 294 -6.70 9.11 -0.92
N LEU A 295 -6.37 9.24 0.37
CA LEU A 295 -5.48 8.32 1.09
C LEU A 295 -6.23 7.08 1.57
N LEU A 296 -5.66 5.90 1.34
CA LEU A 296 -6.24 4.62 1.74
C LEU A 296 -6.50 4.57 3.25
N ASN A 297 -7.68 4.07 3.61
CA ASN A 297 -8.06 3.74 4.99
C ASN A 297 -8.57 2.30 5.04
N ALA A 298 -7.64 1.35 5.07
CA ALA A 298 -7.94 -0.08 4.99
C ALA A 298 -8.86 -0.51 6.14
N TYR A 299 -8.58 -0.04 7.36
CA TYR A 299 -9.33 -0.41 8.55
C TYR A 299 -10.80 0.01 8.46
N LYS A 300 -11.07 1.27 8.08
CA LYS A 300 -12.45 1.72 7.91
C LYS A 300 -13.16 0.99 6.77
N ALA A 301 -12.47 0.76 5.64
CA ALA A 301 -13.03 -0.03 4.54
C ALA A 301 -13.45 -1.43 5.01
N PHE A 302 -12.59 -2.11 5.77
CA PHE A 302 -12.87 -3.42 6.34
C PHE A 302 -14.04 -3.39 7.34
N LYS A 303 -14.07 -2.46 8.29
CA LYS A 303 -15.16 -2.34 9.27
C LYS A 303 -16.50 -1.96 8.63
N VAL A 304 -16.50 -1.10 7.62
CA VAL A 304 -17.71 -0.77 6.83
C VAL A 304 -18.21 -1.99 6.09
N ALA A 305 -17.32 -2.74 5.42
CA ALA A 305 -17.70 -3.98 4.74
C ALA A 305 -18.31 -5.00 5.72
N GLN A 306 -17.66 -5.26 6.85
CA GLN A 306 -18.20 -6.13 7.91
C GLN A 306 -19.59 -5.70 8.37
N ARG A 307 -19.78 -4.40 8.65
CA ARG A 307 -21.06 -3.87 9.13
C ARG A 307 -22.16 -4.04 8.10
N ILE A 308 -21.90 -3.74 6.83
CA ILE A 308 -22.88 -3.91 5.75
C ILE A 308 -23.22 -5.39 5.56
N LEU A 309 -22.23 -6.29 5.53
CA LEU A 309 -22.47 -7.73 5.40
C LEU A 309 -23.31 -8.28 6.55
N SER A 310 -23.04 -7.83 7.79
CA SER A 310 -23.83 -8.22 8.97
C SER A 310 -25.28 -7.74 8.92
N TYR A 311 -25.55 -6.69 8.14
CA TYR A 311 -26.89 -6.14 7.92
C TYR A 311 -27.63 -6.85 6.78
N CYS A 312 -26.94 -7.16 5.68
CA CYS A 312 -27.52 -7.76 4.48
C CYS A 312 -27.80 -9.28 4.58
N ARG A 313 -28.23 -9.78 5.75
CA ARG A 313 -28.27 -11.18 6.22
C ARG A 313 -28.92 -12.28 5.34
N SER A 314 -29.39 -12.01 4.12
CA SER A 314 -29.96 -13.03 3.20
C SER A 314 -29.20 -13.13 1.87
N GLU A 315 -28.83 -14.36 1.48
CA GLU A 315 -27.95 -14.65 0.34
C GLU A 315 -28.49 -14.19 -1.02
N ASP A 316 -29.82 -14.19 -1.19
CA ASP A 316 -30.45 -13.97 -2.51
C ASP A 316 -30.34 -12.53 -3.01
N ASN A 317 -29.99 -11.57 -2.15
CA ASN A 317 -29.86 -10.16 -2.55
C ASN A 317 -28.70 -9.39 -1.90
N VAL A 318 -27.67 -10.09 -1.40
CA VAL A 318 -26.52 -9.47 -0.72
C VAL A 318 -25.87 -8.40 -1.60
N LYS A 319 -25.75 -8.64 -2.90
CA LYS A 319 -25.14 -7.68 -3.84
C LYS A 319 -25.93 -6.36 -3.87
N SER A 320 -27.22 -6.40 -4.23
CA SER A 320 -28.03 -5.17 -4.29
C SER A 320 -28.11 -4.48 -2.93
N CYS A 321 -28.23 -5.25 -1.84
CA CYS A 321 -28.24 -4.70 -0.49
C CYS A 321 -26.91 -3.99 -0.16
N PHE A 322 -25.77 -4.59 -0.50
CA PHE A 322 -24.45 -4.01 -0.25
C PHE A 322 -24.27 -2.73 -1.08
N ASP A 323 -24.58 -2.79 -2.37
CA ASP A 323 -24.50 -1.66 -3.30
C ASP A 323 -25.30 -0.46 -2.79
N GLN A 324 -26.53 -0.69 -2.30
CA GLN A 324 -27.40 0.35 -1.73
C GLN A 324 -26.92 0.84 -0.35
N SER A 325 -26.28 -0.03 0.43
CA SER A 325 -25.84 0.30 1.79
C SER A 325 -24.51 1.07 1.81
N LEU A 326 -23.66 0.89 0.79
CA LEU A 326 -22.43 1.66 0.63
C LEU A 326 -22.64 3.16 0.56
N ASP A 327 -23.79 3.61 0.05
CA ASP A 327 -24.12 5.02 -0.11
C ASP A 327 -24.83 5.59 1.14
N LYS A 328 -25.17 4.75 2.13
CA LYS A 328 -25.85 5.19 3.36
C LYS A 328 -24.83 5.65 4.41
N PRO A 329 -24.89 6.92 4.87
CA PRO A 329 -23.89 7.45 5.82
C PRO A 329 -23.83 6.68 7.15
N SER A 330 -24.95 6.10 7.60
CA SER A 330 -25.03 5.35 8.86
C SER A 330 -24.05 4.17 8.97
N PHE A 331 -23.60 3.60 7.85
CA PHE A 331 -22.60 2.52 7.86
C PHE A 331 -21.16 3.04 8.02
N HIS A 332 -20.91 4.32 7.71
CA HIS A 332 -19.58 4.95 7.72
C HIS A 332 -19.26 5.69 9.01
N PHE A 333 -20.25 5.91 9.86
CA PHE A 333 -20.11 6.56 11.17
C PHE A 333 -20.05 5.52 12.30
N PHE A 334 -19.03 5.63 13.12
CA PHE A 334 -18.81 4.79 14.29
C PHE A 334 -18.88 5.66 15.54
N ASP A 335 -19.57 5.17 16.55
CA ASP A 335 -19.75 5.87 17.82
C ASP A 335 -18.81 5.23 18.85
N LEU A 336 -17.72 5.92 19.16
CA LEU A 336 -16.70 5.49 20.11
C LEU A 336 -16.20 6.71 20.88
N ASP A 337 -15.90 6.51 22.16
CA ASP A 337 -15.37 7.56 23.02
C ASP A 337 -13.99 8.04 22.57
N LEU A 338 -13.69 9.32 22.75
CA LEU A 338 -12.36 9.87 22.52
C LEU A 338 -11.37 9.34 23.56
N ILE A 339 -10.16 8.95 23.14
CA ILE A 339 -9.02 8.76 24.05
C ILE A 339 -8.10 9.96 23.92
N THR A 340 -7.79 10.59 25.04
CA THR A 340 -6.98 11.81 25.08
C THR A 340 -5.49 11.50 25.19
N CYS A 341 -4.66 12.42 24.71
CA CYS A 341 -3.20 12.32 24.88
C CYS A 341 -2.79 12.40 26.37
N SER A 342 -3.56 13.09 27.22
CA SER A 342 -3.26 13.16 28.65
C SER A 342 -3.49 11.83 29.35
N GLU A 343 -4.53 11.07 28.96
CA GLU A 343 -4.70 9.67 29.38
C GLU A 343 -3.51 8.82 28.92
N PHE A 344 -3.11 8.95 27.65
CA PHE A 344 -1.98 8.20 27.10
C PHE A 344 -0.66 8.45 27.85
N LYS A 345 -0.38 9.71 28.19
CA LYS A 345 0.85 10.09 28.91
C LYS A 345 0.89 9.57 30.35
N LYS A 346 -0.26 9.28 30.97
CA LYS A 346 -0.38 8.76 32.35
C LYS A 346 -0.24 7.25 32.47
N ILE A 347 -0.36 6.51 31.36
CA ILE A 347 -0.31 5.05 31.36
C ILE A 347 1.14 4.55 31.41
N ASP A 348 1.36 3.45 32.14
CA ASP A 348 2.65 2.77 32.22
C ASP A 348 3.16 2.34 30.84
N ARG A 349 4.48 2.35 30.69
CA ARG A 349 5.16 2.08 29.42
C ARG A 349 4.70 0.77 28.75
N ASP A 350 4.42 -0.27 29.53
CA ASP A 350 4.03 -1.59 29.03
C ASP A 350 2.64 -1.62 28.37
N PHE A 351 1.74 -0.71 28.75
CA PHE A 351 0.38 -0.65 28.20
C PHE A 351 0.21 0.41 27.10
N LYS A 352 1.24 1.24 26.85
CA LYS A 352 1.16 2.31 25.84
C LYS A 352 0.87 1.77 24.45
N ASN A 353 1.43 0.63 24.05
CA ASN A 353 1.20 0.05 22.71
C ASN A 353 -0.26 -0.33 22.48
N ASP A 354 -0.92 -0.93 23.49
CA ASP A 354 -2.32 -1.31 23.40
C ASP A 354 -3.23 -0.08 23.36
N LEU A 355 -2.92 0.94 24.16
CA LEU A 355 -3.65 2.20 24.09
C LEU A 355 -3.43 2.91 22.74
N LEU A 356 -2.21 2.91 22.21
CA LEU A 356 -1.90 3.49 20.90
C LEU A 356 -2.70 2.80 19.79
N LYS A 357 -2.76 1.45 19.79
CA LYS A 357 -3.64 0.69 18.90
C LYS A 357 -5.12 1.09 19.05
N LYS A 358 -5.60 1.26 20.29
CA LYS A 358 -6.99 1.72 20.57
C LYS A 358 -7.26 3.14 20.07
N MET A 359 -6.29 4.05 20.17
CA MET A 359 -6.38 5.41 19.61
C MET A 359 -6.38 5.35 18.08
N ARG A 360 -5.51 4.54 17.47
CA ARG A 360 -5.48 4.30 16.01
C ARG A 360 -6.81 3.78 15.48
N ARG A 361 -7.43 2.78 16.11
CA ARG A 361 -8.77 2.28 15.73
C ARG A 361 -9.79 3.42 15.65
N ARG A 362 -9.85 4.27 16.67
CA ARG A 362 -10.77 5.42 16.73
C ARG A 362 -10.46 6.47 15.66
N ALA A 363 -9.20 6.82 15.48
CA ALA A 363 -8.75 7.76 14.45
C ALA A 363 -9.12 7.25 13.05
N LEU A 364 -8.90 5.97 12.79
CA LEU A 364 -9.20 5.35 11.50
C LEU A 364 -10.70 5.26 11.22
N LEU A 365 -11.53 5.08 12.26
CA LEU A 365 -12.99 5.09 12.11
C LEU A 365 -13.59 6.49 12.00
N GLY A 366 -12.79 7.54 12.21
CA GLY A 366 -13.19 8.94 12.02
C GLY A 366 -13.79 9.57 13.28
N ILE A 367 -13.38 9.14 14.47
CA ILE A 367 -13.75 9.82 15.71
C ILE A 367 -13.13 11.23 15.71
N ARG A 368 -13.99 12.23 15.95
CA ARG A 368 -13.61 13.65 15.93
C ARG A 368 -12.46 13.91 16.93
N PHE A 369 -11.48 14.72 16.53
CA PHE A 369 -10.29 15.10 17.33
C PHE A 369 -9.33 13.96 17.69
N GLN A 370 -9.64 12.70 17.37
CA GLN A 370 -8.77 11.59 17.73
C GLN A 370 -7.40 11.68 17.04
N ASP A 371 -7.34 12.19 15.81
CA ASP A 371 -6.09 12.42 15.06
C ASP A 371 -5.16 13.40 15.80
N GLU A 372 -5.67 14.47 16.40
CA GLU A 372 -4.86 15.44 17.17
C GLU A 372 -4.26 14.80 18.42
N HIS A 373 -5.07 14.02 19.16
CA HIS A 373 -4.57 13.32 20.33
C HIS A 373 -3.59 12.20 19.98
N LEU A 374 -3.79 11.53 18.84
CA LEU A 374 -2.89 10.50 18.35
C LEU A 374 -1.55 11.09 17.88
N SER A 375 -1.57 12.26 17.23
CA SER A 375 -0.37 13.04 16.92
C SER A 375 0.47 13.31 18.17
N CYS A 376 -0.15 13.88 19.22
CA CYS A 376 0.50 14.11 20.52
C CYS A 376 1.00 12.82 21.20
N ALA A 377 0.30 11.70 21.03
CA ALA A 377 0.72 10.42 21.59
C ALA A 377 2.02 9.93 20.93
N TYR A 378 2.10 9.96 19.59
CA TYR A 378 3.30 9.58 18.83
C TYR A 378 4.50 10.50 19.13
N GLU A 379 4.28 11.80 19.22
CA GLU A 379 5.30 12.77 19.63
C GLU A 379 5.85 12.43 21.03
N SER A 380 4.96 12.09 21.98
CA SER A 380 5.37 11.76 23.36
C SER A 380 6.19 10.48 23.51
N ILE A 381 6.25 9.64 22.47
CA ILE A 381 7.09 8.44 22.41
C ILE A 381 8.22 8.57 21.37
N GLY A 382 8.40 9.75 20.78
CA GLY A 382 9.53 10.08 19.92
C GLY A 382 9.42 9.57 18.48
N PHE A 383 8.21 9.47 17.92
CA PHE A 383 7.97 9.16 16.51
C PHE A 383 7.36 10.37 15.78
N ASP A 384 8.19 11.38 15.51
CA ASP A 384 7.76 12.68 14.99
C ASP A 384 7.10 12.58 13.61
N ALA A 385 7.58 11.69 12.74
CA ALA A 385 7.00 11.50 11.41
C ALA A 385 5.56 10.94 11.49
N ASN A 386 5.32 10.00 12.41
CA ASN A 386 3.97 9.50 12.71
C ASN A 386 3.09 10.62 13.27
N ALA A 387 3.62 11.42 14.20
CA ALA A 387 2.89 12.55 14.78
C ALA A 387 2.47 13.56 13.70
N GLU A 388 3.37 13.87 12.78
CA GLU A 388 3.14 14.80 11.67
C GLU A 388 2.09 14.29 10.69
N PHE A 389 2.06 12.99 10.36
CA PHE A 389 0.98 12.42 9.55
C PHE A 389 -0.41 12.61 10.17
N TYR A 390 -0.57 12.35 11.46
CA TYR A 390 -1.85 12.52 12.13
C TYR A 390 -2.22 14.01 12.32
N SER A 391 -1.23 14.89 12.48
CA SER A 391 -1.42 16.34 12.44
C SER A 391 -1.87 16.82 11.05
N PHE A 392 -1.22 16.33 9.99
CA PHE A 392 -1.64 16.58 8.60
C PHE A 392 -3.09 16.14 8.38
N ARG A 393 -3.48 14.97 8.89
CA ARG A 393 -4.85 14.47 8.75
C ARG A 393 -5.88 15.34 9.47
N SER A 394 -5.59 15.82 10.67
CA SER A 394 -6.54 16.62 11.47
C SER A 394 -6.83 18.00 10.86
N GLN A 395 -5.91 18.57 10.08
CA GLN A 395 -6.10 19.85 9.39
C GLN A 395 -7.23 19.76 8.34
N GLN A 396 -8.35 20.45 8.53
CA GLN A 396 -9.51 20.27 7.64
C GLN A 396 -9.27 20.82 6.22
N ASP A 397 -8.73 22.05 6.07
CA ASP A 397 -8.72 22.73 4.76
C ASP A 397 -7.47 23.59 4.47
N HIS A 398 -6.38 23.43 5.22
CA HIS A 398 -5.16 24.22 4.98
C HIS A 398 -3.91 23.42 5.31
N ILE A 399 -3.01 23.28 4.33
CA ILE A 399 -1.66 22.75 4.54
C ILE A 399 -0.71 23.95 4.54
N ASN A 400 0.02 24.13 5.63
CA ASN A 400 1.08 25.14 5.68
C ASN A 400 2.36 24.60 5.01
N PHE A 401 2.46 24.74 3.69
CA PHE A 401 3.66 24.27 2.96
C PHE A 401 4.93 25.02 3.35
N ASP A 402 4.82 26.24 3.87
CA ASP A 402 6.00 26.99 4.35
C ASP A 402 6.67 26.34 5.56
N ALA A 403 5.96 25.49 6.32
CA ALA A 403 6.55 24.73 7.41
C ALA A 403 7.61 23.73 6.94
N TYR A 404 7.60 23.35 5.65
CA TYR A 404 8.57 22.43 5.06
C TYR A 404 9.78 23.12 4.43
N LEU A 405 9.93 24.44 4.58
CA LEU A 405 11.03 25.18 3.95
C LEU A 405 12.40 24.63 4.37
N GLU A 406 12.64 24.49 5.67
CA GLU A 406 13.95 24.05 6.18
C GLU A 406 14.27 22.63 5.71
N ASP A 407 13.32 21.70 5.82
CA ASP A 407 13.46 20.34 5.27
C ASP A 407 13.74 20.38 3.75
N THR A 408 13.06 21.25 3.01
CA THR A 408 13.24 21.38 1.56
C THR A 408 14.64 21.88 1.21
N LEU A 409 15.14 22.88 1.93
CA LEU A 409 16.49 23.42 1.73
C LEU A 409 17.55 22.41 2.09
N ASP A 410 17.43 21.75 3.24
CA ASP A 410 18.35 20.69 3.68
C ASP A 410 18.43 19.56 2.65
N ALA A 411 17.29 19.15 2.06
CA ALA A 411 17.28 18.11 1.03
C ALA A 411 18.02 18.53 -0.23
N LEU A 412 17.89 19.81 -0.64
CA LEU A 412 18.63 20.37 -1.77
C LEU A 412 20.14 20.43 -1.51
N TYR A 413 20.55 20.72 -0.27
CA TYR A 413 21.95 20.72 0.14
C TYR A 413 22.54 19.30 0.17
N GLN A 414 21.74 18.30 0.54
CA GLN A 414 22.15 16.90 0.58
C GLN A 414 21.97 16.17 -0.77
N GLY A 415 21.45 16.83 -1.80
CA GLY A 415 21.20 16.23 -3.11
C GLY A 415 20.08 15.18 -3.13
N VAL A 416 19.15 15.23 -2.17
CA VAL A 416 18.06 14.26 -2.05
C VAL A 416 16.88 14.68 -2.94
N PHE A 417 16.59 13.88 -3.98
CA PHE A 417 15.58 14.22 -4.99
C PHE A 417 14.18 13.69 -4.73
N GLU A 418 14.05 12.57 -4.04
CA GLU A 418 12.77 11.85 -3.93
C GLU A 418 11.95 12.28 -2.70
N ILE A 419 11.97 13.58 -2.36
CA ILE A 419 11.15 14.13 -1.27
C ILE A 419 9.80 14.62 -1.78
N SER A 420 8.74 14.33 -1.01
CA SER A 420 7.36 14.64 -1.42
C SER A 420 7.09 16.15 -1.50
N TYR A 421 7.81 16.97 -0.73
CA TYR A 421 7.60 18.43 -0.66
C TYR A 421 7.85 19.12 -2.01
N TYR A 422 8.75 18.59 -2.84
CA TYR A 422 9.07 19.16 -4.15
C TYR A 422 7.86 19.25 -5.09
N LYS A 423 6.86 18.38 -4.88
CA LYS A 423 5.61 18.40 -5.65
C LYS A 423 4.74 19.63 -5.37
N TYR A 424 4.98 20.32 -4.26
CA TYR A 424 4.14 21.41 -3.75
C TYR A 424 4.91 22.73 -3.63
N LEU A 425 6.07 22.86 -4.29
CA LEU A 425 6.87 24.09 -4.24
C LEU A 425 6.07 25.32 -4.68
N ASN A 426 5.20 25.19 -5.69
CA ASN A 426 4.34 26.28 -6.13
C ASN A 426 3.38 26.81 -5.05
N LYS A 427 3.05 25.98 -4.06
CA LYS A 427 2.14 26.31 -2.95
C LYS A 427 2.83 27.02 -1.79
N MET A 428 4.16 27.13 -1.79
CA MET A 428 4.89 27.92 -0.81
C MET A 428 4.75 29.42 -1.05
N SER A 429 4.99 30.22 -0.01
CA SER A 429 5.00 31.69 -0.10
C SER A 429 6.05 32.18 -1.10
N LYS A 430 5.82 33.37 -1.67
CA LYS A 430 6.73 33.98 -2.66
C LYS A 430 8.19 34.06 -2.14
N MET A 431 8.36 34.48 -0.89
CA MET A 431 9.67 34.58 -0.24
C MET A 431 10.37 33.22 -0.19
N ASN A 432 9.66 32.17 0.19
CA ASN A 432 10.21 30.82 0.30
C ASN A 432 10.54 30.23 -1.07
N LYS A 433 9.69 30.46 -2.07
CA LYS A 433 9.96 30.12 -3.47
C LYS A 433 11.25 30.76 -4.00
N GLU A 434 11.52 32.02 -3.64
CA GLU A 434 12.77 32.70 -4.00
C GLU A 434 14.00 32.10 -3.31
N LYS A 435 13.90 31.78 -2.01
CA LYS A 435 14.98 31.09 -1.28
C LYS A 435 15.32 29.74 -1.92
N ILE A 436 14.30 28.95 -2.24
CA ILE A 436 14.44 27.62 -2.85
C ILE A 436 15.03 27.75 -4.25
N ARG A 437 14.54 28.69 -5.08
CA ARG A 437 15.10 28.97 -6.41
C ARG A 437 16.60 29.29 -6.33
N ASN A 438 16.99 30.14 -5.39
CA ASN A 438 18.40 30.49 -5.19
C ASN A 438 19.22 29.27 -4.77
N SER A 439 18.69 28.43 -3.87
CA SER A 439 19.35 27.18 -3.46
C SER A 439 19.51 26.20 -4.64
N ILE A 440 18.49 25.99 -5.47
CA ILE A 440 18.56 25.12 -6.66
C ILE A 440 19.62 25.60 -7.65
N ASN A 441 19.64 26.90 -7.95
CA ASN A 441 20.59 27.48 -8.90
C ASN A 441 22.05 27.34 -8.41
N ASN A 442 22.25 27.49 -7.10
CA ASN A 442 23.58 27.45 -6.48
C ASN A 442 24.02 26.05 -6.04
N SER A 443 23.15 25.04 -6.09
CA SER A 443 23.50 23.69 -5.64
C SER A 443 24.41 23.00 -6.65
N TYR A 444 25.51 22.42 -6.15
CA TYR A 444 26.45 21.63 -6.93
C TYR A 444 26.06 20.14 -6.97
N GLU A 445 25.18 19.71 -6.07
CA GLU A 445 24.72 18.31 -5.95
C GLU A 445 23.62 17.96 -6.97
N LEU A 446 22.92 18.97 -7.50
CA LEU A 446 21.82 18.75 -8.44
C LEU A 446 22.35 18.70 -9.89
N SER A 447 21.95 17.66 -10.62
CA SER A 447 22.15 17.62 -12.08
C SER A 447 21.35 18.72 -12.78
N ASP A 448 21.77 19.11 -14.00
CA ASP A 448 21.04 20.12 -14.78
C ASP A 448 19.59 19.73 -15.06
N TYR A 449 19.36 18.45 -15.39
CA TYR A 449 18.01 17.89 -15.58
C TYR A 449 17.13 18.10 -14.34
N HIS A 450 17.69 17.81 -13.17
CA HIS A 450 17.01 17.95 -11.91
C HIS A 450 16.74 19.41 -11.52
N LYS A 451 17.72 20.30 -11.73
CA LYS A 451 17.55 21.75 -11.52
C LYS A 451 16.40 22.27 -12.37
N GLN A 452 16.41 21.95 -13.66
CA GLN A 452 15.35 22.35 -14.58
C GLN A 452 13.98 21.86 -14.10
N THR A 453 13.89 20.56 -13.76
CA THR A 453 12.64 19.95 -13.27
C THR A 453 12.10 20.68 -12.04
N LEU A 454 12.94 20.94 -11.02
CA LEU A 454 12.49 21.64 -9.81
C LEU A 454 12.12 23.10 -10.05
N LEU A 455 12.85 23.80 -10.94
CA LEU A 455 12.56 25.19 -11.27
C LEU A 455 11.20 25.34 -11.96
N GLU A 456 10.84 24.42 -12.86
CA GLU A 456 9.52 24.39 -13.52
C GLU A 456 8.37 24.41 -12.48
N PHE A 457 8.51 23.66 -11.38
CA PHE A 457 7.49 23.59 -10.32
C PHE A 457 7.42 24.79 -9.39
N ILE A 458 8.39 25.69 -9.42
CA ILE A 458 8.31 26.95 -8.66
C ILE A 458 7.45 27.98 -9.41
N HIS A 459 7.33 27.84 -10.74
CA HIS A 459 6.69 28.80 -11.64
C HIS A 459 5.22 28.50 -11.95
N GLU A 460 4.84 27.21 -12.00
CA GLU A 460 3.44 26.76 -11.95
C GLU A 460 2.79 27.04 -10.58
#